data_AF-A0A397UAM8-F1
#
_entry.id   AF-A0A397UAM8-F1
#
_cell.length_a   1.000
_cell.length_b   1.000
_cell.length_c   1.000
_cell.angle_alpha   90.00
_cell.angle_beta   90.00
_cell.angle_gamma   90.00
#
_symmetry.space_group_name_H-M   'P 1'
#
loop_
_entity.id
_entity.type
_entity.pdbx_description
1 polymer ?
#
loop_
_entity_poly.entity_id
_entity_poly.type
_entity_poly.pdbx_seq_one_letter_code
_entity_poly.pdbx_strand_id
1 'polypeptide(L)'
;MSSVSQSVGDAERQKNIFANCFWGKDDAGFEVLTTRLKQSKQTCEEVKNLFHERALIEEEYAKRLSKLSKIPVGKDEIGSLHDALETVRQELEATAKEHIGLSQKIRAELEQDLADFIAKQREKRKLQQNVVEASLRNKQTQVSFAQKAREKYESECLKLPGLFESKKTAVGKEMEKLNSKIEKTQLAAKAADQEYMQMVKIAADATQKWNEEWKLACEVSIQSIMNITGMYIMNITDEGWIRF
;
A
#
# COMPACT_ATOMS: atom_id res chain seq x y z
N MET A 1 -9.82 -30.11 -9.65
CA MET A 1 -10.37 -28.90 -10.29
C MET A 1 -11.30 -28.11 -9.36
N SER A 2 -12.16 -28.75 -8.56
CA SER A 2 -13.11 -28.05 -7.66
C SER A 2 -12.47 -27.24 -6.52
N SER A 3 -11.35 -27.70 -5.94
CA SER A 3 -10.71 -27.06 -4.77
C SER A 3 -9.95 -25.77 -5.11
N VAL A 4 -9.37 -25.69 -6.32
CA VAL A 4 -8.65 -24.50 -6.80
C VAL A 4 -9.62 -23.37 -7.16
N SER A 5 -10.78 -23.71 -7.73
CA SER A 5 -11.84 -22.72 -8.03
C SER A 5 -12.44 -22.11 -6.76
N GLN A 6 -12.46 -22.87 -5.66
CA GLN A 6 -13.00 -22.44 -4.38
C GLN A 6 -12.04 -21.51 -3.63
N SER A 7 -10.72 -21.79 -3.63
CA SER A 7 -9.73 -20.91 -3.01
C SER A 7 -9.54 -19.58 -3.75
N VAL A 8 -9.66 -19.58 -5.08
CA VAL A 8 -9.64 -18.35 -5.89
C VAL A 8 -10.87 -17.49 -5.61
N GLY A 9 -12.05 -18.09 -5.43
CA GLY A 9 -13.28 -17.39 -5.08
C GLY A 9 -13.22 -16.73 -3.70
N ASP A 10 -12.62 -17.39 -2.71
CA ASP A 10 -12.48 -16.85 -1.36
C ASP A 10 -11.44 -15.70 -1.30
N ALA A 11 -10.33 -15.81 -2.04
CA ALA A 11 -9.36 -14.72 -2.16
C ALA A 11 -9.95 -13.46 -2.79
N GLU A 12 -10.74 -13.62 -3.87
CA GLU A 12 -11.41 -12.51 -4.57
C GLU A 12 -12.51 -11.86 -3.71
N ARG A 13 -13.19 -12.68 -2.88
CA ARG A 13 -14.18 -12.21 -1.91
C ARG A 13 -13.54 -11.43 -0.76
N GLN A 14 -12.41 -11.91 -0.24
CA GLN A 14 -11.66 -11.23 0.81
C GLN A 14 -11.12 -9.88 0.33
N LYS A 15 -10.66 -9.84 -0.93
CA LYS A 15 -10.17 -8.63 -1.61
C LYS A 15 -11.27 -7.57 -1.77
N ASN A 16 -12.48 -7.99 -2.16
CA ASN A 16 -13.66 -7.12 -2.27
C ASN A 16 -14.17 -6.61 -0.92
N ILE A 17 -14.15 -7.43 0.14
CA ILE A 17 -14.56 -6.98 1.49
C ILE A 17 -13.60 -5.92 2.00
N PHE A 18 -12.29 -6.15 1.90
CA PHE A 18 -11.29 -5.22 2.40
C PHE A 18 -11.30 -3.89 1.65
N ALA A 19 -11.38 -3.88 0.31
CA ALA A 19 -11.48 -2.63 -0.47
C ALA A 19 -12.74 -1.80 -0.14
N ASN A 20 -13.79 -2.44 0.39
CA ASN A 20 -15.02 -1.79 0.84
C ASN A 20 -15.01 -1.41 2.33
N CYS A 21 -13.93 -1.68 3.07
CA CYS A 21 -13.81 -1.34 4.50
C CYS A 21 -13.01 -0.05 4.76
N PHE A 22 -12.33 0.53 3.76
CA PHE A 22 -11.51 1.74 3.91
C PHE A 22 -12.20 2.99 3.35
N TRP A 23 -13.48 3.13 3.70
CA TRP A 23 -14.27 4.34 3.48
C TRP A 23 -14.62 4.94 4.84
N GLY A 24 -14.61 6.26 4.97
CA GLY A 24 -14.90 6.94 6.22
C GLY A 24 -15.12 8.43 6.00
N LYS A 25 -15.75 9.10 6.97
CA LYS A 25 -15.78 10.58 7.00
C LYS A 25 -14.34 11.10 6.91
N ASP A 26 -14.16 12.17 6.14
CA ASP A 26 -12.87 12.85 5.96
C ASP A 26 -11.74 11.95 5.44
N ASP A 27 -12.10 10.93 4.64
CA ASP A 27 -11.14 10.04 3.97
C ASP A 27 -10.24 9.23 4.94
N ALA A 28 -10.70 8.98 6.19
CA ALA A 28 -9.95 8.28 7.26
C ALA A 28 -9.41 6.89 6.87
N GLY A 29 -10.02 6.21 5.90
CA GLY A 29 -9.53 4.93 5.37
C GLY A 29 -8.13 5.02 4.76
N PHE A 30 -7.75 6.20 4.24
CA PHE A 30 -6.41 6.47 3.70
C PHE A 30 -5.31 6.29 4.75
N GLU A 31 -5.53 6.85 5.94
CA GLU A 31 -4.54 6.81 7.01
C GLU A 31 -4.37 5.40 7.59
N VAL A 32 -5.47 4.66 7.74
CA VAL A 32 -5.45 3.29 8.25
C VAL A 32 -4.69 2.37 7.30
N LEU A 33 -4.99 2.40 6.00
CA LEU A 33 -4.30 1.58 5.00
C LEU A 33 -2.81 1.95 4.94
N THR A 34 -2.50 3.25 4.91
CA THR A 34 -1.11 3.74 4.90
C THR A 34 -0.33 3.26 6.12
N THR A 35 -0.95 3.26 7.30
CA THR A 35 -0.34 2.76 8.54
C THR A 35 -0.11 1.25 8.49
N ARG A 36 -1.09 0.46 8.04
CA ARG A 36 -0.95 -0.98 7.88
C ARG A 36 0.14 -1.37 6.90
N LEU A 37 0.24 -0.65 5.79
CA LEU A 37 1.32 -0.80 4.84
C LEU A 37 2.69 -0.50 5.47
N LYS A 38 2.82 0.57 6.26
CA LYS A 38 4.07 0.88 6.98
C LYS A 38 4.46 -0.26 7.92
N GLN A 39 3.51 -0.77 8.71
CA GLN A 39 3.73 -1.92 9.59
C GLN A 39 4.16 -3.17 8.80
N SER A 40 3.53 -3.45 7.67
CA SER A 40 3.90 -4.61 6.84
C SER A 40 5.33 -4.52 6.31
N LYS A 41 5.80 -3.32 5.93
CA LYS A 41 7.20 -3.09 5.55
C LYS A 41 8.14 -3.37 6.74
N GLN A 42 7.77 -2.90 7.92
CA GLN A 42 8.56 -3.09 9.14
C GLN A 42 8.75 -4.59 9.44
N THR A 43 7.69 -5.38 9.32
CA THR A 43 7.77 -6.84 9.46
C THR A 43 8.72 -7.47 8.44
N CYS A 44 8.71 -7.03 7.17
CA CYS A 44 9.68 -7.54 6.18
C CYS A 44 11.13 -7.25 6.58
N GLU A 45 11.39 -6.05 7.10
CA GLU A 45 12.74 -5.66 7.54
C GLU A 45 13.18 -6.49 8.76
N GLU A 46 12.27 -6.77 9.69
CA GLU A 46 12.52 -7.65 10.84
C GLU A 46 12.83 -9.08 10.41
N VAL A 47 12.10 -9.63 9.43
CA VAL A 47 12.36 -10.97 8.88
C VAL A 47 13.70 -11.01 8.13
N LYS A 48 14.03 -9.96 7.39
CA LYS A 48 15.34 -9.85 6.72
C LYS A 48 16.47 -9.89 7.74
N ASN A 49 16.34 -9.14 8.83
CA ASN A 49 17.32 -9.17 9.91
C ASN A 49 17.39 -10.55 10.58
N LEU A 50 16.27 -11.26 10.69
CA LEU A 50 16.28 -12.65 11.18
C LEU A 50 17.12 -13.56 10.27
N PHE A 51 16.99 -13.46 8.94
CA PHE A 51 17.83 -14.23 8.02
C PHE A 51 19.29 -13.83 8.09
N HIS A 52 19.57 -12.54 8.25
CA HIS A 52 20.93 -12.03 8.43
C HIS A 52 21.60 -12.66 9.66
N GLU A 53 20.93 -12.61 10.82
CA GLU A 53 21.42 -13.20 12.06
C GLU A 53 21.57 -14.74 11.94
N ARG A 54 20.60 -15.42 11.31
CA ARG A 54 20.71 -16.86 11.05
C ARG A 54 21.94 -17.19 10.20
N ALA A 55 22.20 -16.45 9.13
CA ALA A 55 23.36 -16.66 8.28
C ALA A 55 24.68 -16.43 9.03
N LEU A 56 24.73 -15.46 9.96
CA LEU A 56 25.90 -15.23 10.81
C LEU A 56 26.15 -16.39 11.78
N ILE A 57 25.09 -16.93 12.39
CA ILE A 57 25.18 -18.09 13.28
C ILE A 57 25.76 -19.30 12.52
N GLU A 58 25.24 -19.59 11.33
CA GLU A 58 25.73 -20.69 10.49
C GLU A 58 27.20 -20.48 10.09
N GLU A 59 27.57 -19.26 9.71
CA GLU A 59 28.95 -18.93 9.35
C GLU A 59 29.91 -19.08 10.54
N GLU A 60 29.50 -18.67 11.74
CA GLU A 60 30.31 -18.83 12.94
C GLU A 60 30.46 -20.30 13.33
N TYR A 61 29.38 -21.08 13.28
CA TYR A 61 29.39 -22.52 13.57
C TYR A 61 30.36 -23.25 12.63
N ALA A 62 30.26 -22.98 11.32
CA ALA A 62 31.15 -23.53 10.33
C ALA A 62 32.62 -23.16 10.55
N LYS A 63 32.91 -21.89 10.90
CA LYS A 63 34.28 -21.44 11.24
C LYS A 63 34.83 -22.18 12.46
N ARG A 64 34.00 -22.44 13.47
CA ARG A 64 34.38 -23.20 14.66
C ARG A 64 34.65 -24.68 14.32
N LEU A 65 33.81 -25.31 13.51
CA LEU A 65 34.03 -26.68 13.00
C LEU A 65 35.32 -26.79 12.17
N SER A 66 35.57 -25.85 11.26
CA SER A 66 36.79 -25.83 10.44
C SER A 66 38.07 -25.63 11.27
N LYS A 67 37.99 -24.92 12.40
CA LYS A 67 39.11 -24.84 13.36
C LYS A 67 39.29 -26.16 14.11
N LEU A 68 38.18 -26.79 14.52
CA LEU A 68 38.18 -28.07 15.23
C LEU A 68 38.77 -29.19 14.37
N SER A 69 38.42 -29.27 13.07
CA SER A 69 38.94 -30.29 12.15
C SER A 69 40.46 -30.24 11.98
N LYS A 70 41.10 -29.10 12.28
CA LYS A 70 42.55 -28.93 12.18
C LYS A 70 43.31 -29.40 13.42
N ILE A 71 42.63 -29.61 14.55
CA ILE A 71 43.28 -30.06 15.79
C ILE A 71 43.80 -31.49 15.60
N PRO A 72 45.12 -31.74 15.74
CA PRO A 72 45.68 -33.08 15.55
C PRO A 72 45.17 -34.02 16.63
N VAL A 73 44.69 -35.20 16.23
CA VAL A 73 44.22 -36.27 17.12
C VAL A 73 44.83 -37.58 16.61
N GLY A 74 45.36 -38.42 17.52
CA GLY A 74 45.92 -39.72 17.14
C GLY A 74 47.26 -39.67 16.39
N LYS A 75 48.09 -38.64 16.63
CA LYS A 75 49.37 -38.45 15.94
C LYS A 75 50.35 -39.65 16.02
N ASP A 76 50.22 -40.45 17.08
CA ASP A 76 51.07 -41.61 17.36
C ASP A 76 50.32 -42.94 17.06
N GLU A 77 49.07 -42.87 16.63
CA GLU A 77 48.25 -44.03 16.28
C GLU A 77 48.61 -44.56 14.88
N ILE A 78 48.40 -45.86 14.66
CA ILE A 78 48.71 -46.54 13.40
C ILE A 78 47.57 -47.47 12.96
N GLY A 79 47.56 -47.81 11.67
CA GLY A 79 46.58 -48.75 11.10
C GLY A 79 45.15 -48.21 11.16
N SER A 80 44.17 -49.09 11.39
CA SER A 80 42.74 -48.75 11.28
C SER A 80 42.26 -47.67 12.24
N LEU A 81 42.90 -47.49 13.39
CA LEU A 81 42.53 -46.45 14.35
C LEU A 81 42.96 -45.06 13.86
N HIS A 82 44.16 -44.96 13.29
CA HIS A 82 44.62 -43.73 12.64
C HIS A 82 43.65 -43.33 11.51
N ASP A 83 43.28 -44.27 10.64
CA ASP A 83 42.39 -44.00 9.52
C ASP A 83 41.00 -43.53 9.99
N ALA A 84 40.45 -44.15 11.05
CA ALA A 84 39.18 -43.74 11.63
C ALA A 84 39.23 -42.31 12.21
N LEU A 85 40.31 -41.93 12.88
CA LEU A 85 40.50 -40.58 13.42
C LEU A 85 40.67 -39.54 12.32
N GLU A 86 41.33 -39.90 11.21
CA GLU A 86 41.44 -39.04 10.04
C GLU A 86 40.08 -38.87 9.35
N THR A 87 39.26 -39.92 9.24
CA THR A 87 37.87 -39.81 8.76
C THR A 87 37.07 -38.82 9.61
N VAL A 88 37.17 -38.87 10.94
CA VAL A 88 36.47 -37.90 11.82
C VAL A 88 36.86 -36.45 11.50
N ARG A 89 38.15 -36.18 11.24
CA ARG A 89 38.60 -34.84 10.84
C ARG A 89 38.04 -34.42 9.49
N GLN A 90 37.99 -35.33 8.52
CA GLN A 90 37.44 -35.09 7.19
C GLN A 90 35.93 -34.80 7.25
N GLU A 91 35.17 -35.56 8.05
CA GLU A 91 33.74 -35.31 8.27
C GLU A 91 33.49 -33.95 8.92
N LEU A 92 34.29 -33.56 9.93
CA LEU A 92 34.18 -32.22 10.53
C LEU A 92 34.46 -31.09 9.51
N GLU A 93 35.42 -31.29 8.61
CA GLU A 93 35.70 -30.33 7.54
C GLU A 93 34.59 -30.30 6.49
N ALA A 94 34.02 -31.45 6.14
CA ALA A 94 32.88 -31.56 5.22
C ALA A 94 31.65 -30.84 5.80
N THR A 95 31.28 -31.11 7.05
CA THR A 95 30.19 -30.41 7.74
C THR A 95 30.46 -28.90 7.81
N ALA A 96 31.69 -28.47 8.11
CA ALA A 96 32.03 -27.04 8.08
C ALA A 96 31.77 -26.41 6.70
N LYS A 97 32.12 -27.10 5.61
CA LYS A 97 31.87 -26.62 4.23
C LYS A 97 30.38 -26.52 3.93
N GLU A 98 29.59 -27.50 4.34
CA GLU A 98 28.13 -27.49 4.17
C GLU A 98 27.48 -26.30 4.87
N HIS A 99 27.85 -26.03 6.13
CA HIS A 99 27.31 -24.90 6.89
C HIS A 99 27.74 -23.53 6.34
N ILE A 100 28.95 -23.40 5.77
CA ILE A 100 29.31 -22.19 4.99
C ILE A 100 28.39 -22.05 3.77
N GLY A 101 28.17 -23.13 3.03
CA GLY A 101 27.27 -23.14 1.87
C GLY A 101 25.84 -22.72 2.25
N LEU A 102 25.33 -23.25 3.37
CA LEU A 102 24.03 -22.86 3.92
C LEU A 102 23.96 -21.37 4.26
N SER A 103 24.95 -20.82 4.97
CA SER A 103 25.02 -19.38 5.26
C SER A 103 24.96 -18.52 4.00
N GLN A 104 25.76 -18.88 2.99
CA GLN A 104 25.76 -18.18 1.70
C GLN A 104 24.41 -18.26 0.99
N LYS A 105 23.77 -19.43 1.02
CA LYS A 105 22.45 -19.64 0.43
C LYS A 105 21.36 -18.82 1.12
N ILE A 106 21.36 -18.77 2.45
CA ILE A 106 20.45 -17.90 3.22
C ILE A 106 20.62 -16.44 2.81
N ARG A 107 21.85 -15.95 2.67
CA ARG A 107 22.11 -14.57 2.24
C ARG A 107 21.61 -14.30 0.82
N ALA A 108 21.92 -15.19 -0.12
CA ALA A 108 21.63 -14.98 -1.53
C ALA A 108 20.15 -15.18 -1.87
N GLU A 109 19.51 -16.21 -1.33
CA GLU A 109 18.16 -16.62 -1.74
C GLU A 109 17.06 -16.13 -0.78
N LEU A 110 17.41 -15.77 0.46
CA LEU A 110 16.43 -15.28 1.44
C LEU A 110 16.65 -13.81 1.75
N GLU A 111 17.84 -13.42 2.22
CA GLU A 111 18.11 -12.03 2.61
C GLU A 111 18.06 -11.07 1.42
N GLN A 112 18.74 -11.41 0.31
CA GLN A 112 18.81 -10.55 -0.87
C GLN A 112 17.47 -10.47 -1.62
N ASP A 113 16.82 -11.61 -1.86
CA ASP A 113 15.50 -11.63 -2.51
C ASP A 113 14.46 -10.82 -1.71
N LEU A 114 14.55 -10.88 -0.39
CA LEU A 114 13.75 -10.08 0.50
C LEU A 114 14.10 -8.58 0.42
N ALA A 115 15.40 -8.23 0.41
CA ALA A 115 15.83 -6.85 0.23
C ALA A 115 15.31 -6.25 -1.09
N ASP A 116 15.39 -7.02 -2.18
CA ASP A 116 14.89 -6.65 -3.50
C ASP A 116 13.37 -6.49 -3.50
N PHE A 117 12.66 -7.40 -2.83
CA PHE A 117 11.21 -7.30 -2.66
C PHE A 117 10.82 -6.03 -1.89
N ILE A 118 11.49 -5.72 -0.78
CA ILE A 118 11.25 -4.51 0.01
C ILE A 118 11.48 -3.25 -0.85
N ALA A 119 12.54 -3.24 -1.66
CA ALA A 119 12.85 -2.13 -2.56
C ALA A 119 11.79 -1.95 -3.65
N LYS A 120 11.41 -3.03 -4.35
CA LYS A 120 10.33 -3.02 -5.36
C LYS A 120 9.01 -2.56 -4.76
N GLN A 121 8.68 -3.03 -3.56
CA GLN A 121 7.45 -2.68 -2.86
C GLN A 121 7.43 -1.20 -2.43
N ARG A 122 8.59 -0.64 -2.05
CA ARG A 122 8.74 0.77 -1.72
C ARG A 122 8.42 1.66 -2.91
N GLU A 123 8.99 1.36 -4.08
CA GLU A 123 8.76 2.15 -5.29
C GLU A 123 7.30 2.06 -5.76
N LYS A 124 6.73 0.85 -5.75
CA LYS A 124 5.30 0.65 -6.08
C LYS A 124 4.39 1.47 -5.17
N ARG A 125 4.65 1.45 -3.86
CA ARG A 125 3.88 2.24 -2.88
C ARG A 125 4.02 3.74 -3.11
N LYS A 126 5.24 4.23 -3.36
CA LYS A 126 5.49 5.65 -3.61
C LYS A 126 4.72 6.14 -4.83
N LEU A 127 4.73 5.37 -5.93
CA LEU A 127 3.98 5.69 -7.13
C LEU A 127 2.47 5.77 -6.85
N GLN A 128 1.93 4.79 -6.14
CA GLN A 128 0.50 4.76 -5.80
C GLN A 128 0.08 5.89 -4.87
N GLN A 129 0.90 6.16 -3.85
CA GLN A 129 0.65 7.26 -2.93
C GLN A 129 0.60 8.60 -3.67
N ASN A 130 1.55 8.85 -4.59
CA ASN A 130 1.57 10.07 -5.41
C ASN A 130 0.31 10.20 -6.28
N VAL A 131 -0.16 9.12 -6.90
CA VAL A 131 -1.38 9.12 -7.73
C VAL A 131 -2.60 9.44 -6.89
N VAL A 132 -2.79 8.74 -5.76
CA VAL A 132 -3.93 8.93 -4.87
C VAL A 132 -3.93 10.32 -4.25
N GLU A 133 -2.78 10.82 -3.79
CA GLU A 133 -2.67 12.16 -3.20
C GLU A 133 -2.96 13.27 -4.22
N ALA A 134 -2.43 13.15 -5.45
CA ALA A 134 -2.71 14.10 -6.52
C ALA A 134 -4.21 14.15 -6.86
N SER A 135 -4.84 12.98 -6.93
CA SER A 135 -6.26 12.85 -7.20
C SER A 135 -7.14 13.38 -6.08
N LEU A 136 -6.77 13.11 -4.83
CA LEU A 136 -7.43 13.65 -3.64
C LEU A 136 -7.37 15.19 -3.63
N ARG A 137 -6.20 15.75 -3.91
CA ARG A 137 -6.02 17.21 -3.99
C ARG A 137 -6.85 17.82 -5.11
N ASN A 138 -6.96 17.14 -6.26
CA ASN A 138 -7.84 17.56 -7.35
C ASN A 138 -9.32 17.52 -6.93
N LYS A 139 -9.81 16.41 -6.35
CA LYS A 139 -11.16 16.28 -5.78
C LYS A 139 -11.48 17.44 -4.83
N GLN A 140 -10.62 17.71 -3.86
CA GLN A 140 -10.80 18.80 -2.88
C GLN A 140 -10.90 20.17 -3.57
N THR A 141 -10.07 20.42 -4.58
CA THR A 141 -10.09 21.66 -5.35
C THR A 141 -11.40 21.84 -6.10
N GLN A 142 -11.86 20.81 -6.83
CA GLN A 142 -13.11 20.88 -7.59
C GLN A 142 -14.34 21.02 -6.69
N VAL A 143 -14.36 20.33 -5.55
CA VAL A 143 -15.43 20.46 -4.54
C VAL A 143 -15.47 21.89 -3.98
N SER A 144 -14.31 22.51 -3.73
CA SER A 144 -14.26 23.91 -3.29
C SER A 144 -14.80 24.88 -4.35
N PHE A 145 -14.50 24.65 -5.64
CA PHE A 145 -15.08 25.46 -6.72
C PHE A 145 -16.59 25.28 -6.85
N ALA A 146 -17.10 24.05 -6.73
CA ALA A 146 -18.54 23.81 -6.71
C ALA A 146 -19.23 24.51 -5.54
N GLN A 147 -18.62 24.51 -4.35
CA GLN A 147 -19.13 25.21 -3.18
C GLN A 147 -19.18 26.74 -3.39
N LYS A 148 -18.13 27.33 -3.96
CA LYS A 148 -18.13 28.77 -4.29
C LYS A 148 -19.18 29.14 -5.34
N ALA A 149 -19.36 28.30 -6.37
CA ALA A 149 -20.37 28.51 -7.39
C ALA A 149 -21.79 28.41 -6.79
N ARG A 150 -22.00 27.49 -5.84
CA ARG A 150 -23.24 27.38 -5.06
C ARG A 150 -23.54 28.65 -4.27
N GLU A 151 -22.57 29.15 -3.51
CA GLU A 151 -22.71 30.37 -2.71
C GLU A 151 -23.06 31.59 -3.58
N LYS A 152 -22.46 31.69 -4.78
CA LYS A 152 -22.78 32.72 -5.77
C LYS A 152 -24.22 32.60 -6.27
N TYR A 153 -24.66 31.39 -6.64
CA TYR A 153 -26.04 31.13 -7.05
C TYR A 153 -27.06 31.48 -5.95
N GLU A 154 -26.83 30.99 -4.73
CA GLU A 154 -27.69 31.26 -3.57
C GLU A 154 -27.78 32.77 -3.29
N SER A 155 -26.66 33.49 -3.38
CA SER A 155 -26.61 34.95 -3.22
C SER A 155 -27.43 35.70 -4.28
N GLU A 156 -27.38 35.29 -5.56
CA GLU A 156 -28.21 35.91 -6.61
C GLU A 156 -29.71 35.62 -6.39
N CYS A 157 -30.06 34.40 -5.95
CA CYS A 157 -31.43 34.03 -5.64
C CYS A 157 -32.00 34.83 -4.46
N LEU A 158 -31.20 35.07 -3.41
CA LEU A 158 -31.61 35.82 -2.22
C LEU A 158 -31.97 37.29 -2.50
N LYS A 159 -31.46 37.88 -3.59
CA LYS A 159 -31.80 39.25 -4.01
C LYS A 159 -33.23 39.36 -4.57
N LEU A 160 -33.77 38.28 -5.13
CA LEU A 160 -35.07 38.30 -5.82
C LEU A 160 -36.27 38.60 -4.90
N PRO A 161 -36.43 37.94 -3.72
CA PRO A 161 -37.54 38.22 -2.81
C PRO A 161 -37.67 39.70 -2.43
N GLY A 162 -36.56 40.36 -2.10
CA GLY A 162 -36.56 41.78 -1.74
C GLY A 162 -36.95 42.71 -2.90
N LEU A 163 -36.55 42.36 -4.13
CA LEU A 163 -36.96 43.08 -5.34
C LEU A 163 -38.45 42.88 -5.65
N PHE A 164 -38.97 41.65 -5.46
CA PHE A 164 -40.39 41.36 -5.62
C PHE A 164 -41.26 42.09 -4.60
N GLU A 165 -40.81 42.18 -3.35
CA GLU A 165 -41.52 42.92 -2.31
C GLU A 165 -41.55 44.42 -2.63
N SER A 166 -40.41 44.99 -3.01
CA SER A 166 -40.31 46.41 -3.41
C SER A 166 -41.19 46.74 -4.62
N LYS A 167 -41.39 45.77 -5.53
CA LYS A 167 -42.24 45.93 -6.71
C LYS A 167 -43.73 46.06 -6.35
N LYS A 168 -44.21 45.47 -5.25
CA LYS A 168 -45.64 45.49 -4.88
C LYS A 168 -46.17 46.89 -4.58
N THR A 169 -45.31 47.77 -4.07
CA THR A 169 -45.66 49.15 -3.69
C THR A 169 -45.21 50.19 -4.70
N ALA A 170 -44.46 49.80 -5.73
CA ALA A 170 -43.91 50.71 -6.74
C ALA A 170 -44.92 51.03 -7.84
N VAL A 171 -44.85 52.23 -8.42
CA VAL A 171 -45.77 52.69 -9.48
C VAL A 171 -45.02 53.47 -10.57
N GLY A 172 -45.56 53.46 -11.80
CA GLY A 172 -45.01 54.23 -12.92
C GLY A 172 -43.54 53.92 -13.22
N LYS A 173 -42.71 54.97 -13.33
CA LYS A 173 -41.28 54.84 -13.67
C LYS A 173 -40.46 54.02 -12.67
N GLU A 174 -40.87 53.96 -11.40
CA GLU A 174 -40.18 53.17 -10.37
C GLU A 174 -40.43 51.68 -10.57
N MET A 175 -41.68 51.30 -10.89
CA MET A 175 -42.04 49.93 -11.23
C MET A 175 -41.27 49.43 -12.46
N GLU A 176 -41.12 50.28 -13.48
CA GLU A 176 -40.40 49.94 -14.70
C GLU A 176 -38.90 49.68 -14.42
N LYS A 177 -38.27 50.53 -13.60
CA LYS A 177 -36.88 50.32 -13.13
C LYS A 177 -36.73 49.02 -12.34
N LEU A 178 -37.68 48.71 -11.45
CA LEU A 178 -37.65 47.47 -10.66
C LEU A 178 -37.84 46.23 -11.56
N ASN A 179 -38.71 46.29 -12.57
CA ASN A 179 -38.88 45.21 -13.54
C ASN A 179 -37.57 44.90 -14.27
N SER A 180 -36.88 45.92 -14.80
CA SER A 180 -35.58 45.71 -15.45
C SER A 180 -34.52 45.16 -14.50
N LYS A 181 -34.56 45.54 -13.21
CA LYS A 181 -33.64 45.03 -12.19
C LYS A 181 -33.93 43.56 -11.86
N ILE A 182 -35.19 43.18 -11.71
CA ILE A 182 -35.63 41.80 -11.51
C ILE A 182 -35.19 40.93 -12.68
N GLU A 183 -35.44 41.35 -13.92
CA GLU A 183 -35.06 40.61 -15.13
C GLU A 183 -33.53 40.38 -15.20
N LYS A 184 -32.74 41.44 -14.94
CA LYS A 184 -31.27 41.33 -14.85
C LYS A 184 -30.82 40.37 -13.76
N THR A 185 -31.42 40.42 -12.57
CA THR A 185 -31.09 39.52 -11.46
C THR A 185 -31.51 38.07 -11.78
N GLN A 186 -32.64 37.85 -12.45
CA GLN A 186 -33.05 36.52 -12.91
C GLN A 186 -32.08 35.93 -13.93
N LEU A 187 -31.62 36.74 -14.90
CA LEU A 187 -30.60 36.32 -15.86
C LEU A 187 -29.27 35.99 -15.17
N ALA A 188 -28.85 36.81 -14.21
CA ALA A 188 -27.64 36.56 -13.42
C ALA A 188 -27.75 35.26 -12.58
N ALA A 189 -28.90 35.03 -11.94
CA ALA A 189 -29.16 33.80 -11.19
C ALA A 189 -29.15 32.57 -12.11
N LYS A 190 -29.73 32.66 -13.31
CA LYS A 190 -29.71 31.57 -14.30
C LYS A 190 -28.29 31.27 -14.81
N ALA A 191 -27.48 32.30 -15.03
CA ALA A 191 -26.07 32.12 -15.41
C ALA A 191 -25.26 31.48 -14.27
N ALA A 192 -25.48 31.91 -13.02
CA ALA A 192 -24.85 31.32 -11.84
C ALA A 192 -25.28 29.86 -11.61
N ASP A 193 -26.54 29.52 -11.88
CA ASP A 193 -27.05 28.14 -11.82
C ASP A 193 -26.36 27.24 -12.86
N GLN A 194 -26.21 27.71 -14.10
CA GLN A 194 -25.49 26.97 -15.15
C GLN A 194 -24.02 26.73 -14.78
N GLU A 195 -23.35 27.75 -14.24
CA GLU A 195 -21.98 27.65 -13.74
C GLU A 195 -21.88 26.65 -12.57
N TYR A 196 -22.81 26.72 -11.61
CA TYR A 196 -22.88 25.79 -10.49
C TYR A 196 -23.07 24.34 -10.96
N MET A 197 -24.03 24.10 -11.85
CA MET A 197 -24.27 22.77 -12.42
C MET A 197 -23.05 22.21 -13.16
N GLN A 198 -22.31 23.06 -13.88
CA GLN A 198 -21.06 22.67 -14.51
C GLN A 198 -19.98 22.29 -13.49
N MET A 199 -19.81 23.09 -12.43
CA MET A 199 -18.82 22.79 -11.39
C MET A 199 -19.17 21.54 -10.58
N VAL A 200 -20.45 21.30 -10.31
CA VAL A 200 -20.93 20.06 -9.69
C VAL A 200 -20.58 18.85 -10.53
N LYS A 201 -20.77 18.93 -11.86
CA LYS A 201 -20.40 17.85 -12.78
C LYS A 201 -18.88 17.58 -12.73
N ILE A 202 -18.05 18.62 -12.82
CA ILE A 202 -16.59 18.48 -12.75
C ILE A 202 -16.15 17.87 -11.40
N ALA A 203 -16.76 18.31 -10.29
CA ALA A 203 -16.48 17.77 -8.96
C ALA A 203 -16.93 16.30 -8.83
N ALA A 204 -18.05 15.91 -9.43
CA ALA A 204 -18.51 14.53 -9.47
C ALA A 204 -17.54 13.64 -10.25
N ASP A 205 -17.10 14.07 -11.44
CA ASP A 205 -16.13 13.34 -12.27
C ASP A 205 -14.78 13.17 -11.52
N ALA A 206 -14.31 14.23 -10.86
CA ALA A 206 -13.09 14.19 -10.05
C ALA A 206 -13.23 13.24 -8.83
N THR A 207 -14.41 13.21 -8.21
CA THR A 207 -14.70 12.31 -7.09
C THR A 207 -14.75 10.85 -7.54
N GLN A 208 -15.37 10.57 -8.69
CA GLN A 208 -15.40 9.22 -9.25
C GLN A 208 -13.98 8.72 -9.55
N LYS A 209 -13.17 9.54 -10.21
CA LYS A 209 -11.76 9.21 -10.51
C LYS A 209 -10.98 8.90 -9.23
N TRP A 210 -11.13 9.73 -8.19
CA TRP A 210 -10.49 9.49 -6.91
C TRP A 210 -10.94 8.17 -6.27
N ASN A 211 -12.23 7.83 -6.33
CA ASN A 211 -12.75 6.56 -5.81
C ASN A 211 -12.13 5.35 -6.54
N GLU A 212 -12.00 5.42 -7.87
CA GLU A 212 -11.41 4.36 -8.68
C GLU A 212 -9.93 4.16 -8.36
N GLU A 213 -9.15 5.26 -8.31
CA GLU A 213 -7.73 5.21 -7.97
C GLU A 213 -7.51 4.77 -6.51
N TRP A 214 -8.39 5.17 -5.60
CA TRP A 214 -8.36 4.74 -4.21
C TRP A 214 -8.62 3.24 -4.07
N LYS A 215 -9.63 2.72 -4.77
CA LYS A 215 -9.94 1.29 -4.80
C LYS A 215 -8.77 0.48 -5.33
N LEU A 216 -8.16 0.93 -6.44
CA LEU A 216 -7.00 0.26 -7.03
C LEU A 216 -5.80 0.26 -6.07
N ALA A 217 -5.57 1.38 -5.36
CA ALA A 217 -4.52 1.46 -4.35
C ALA A 217 -4.77 0.48 -3.19
N CYS A 218 -6.03 0.32 -2.75
CA CYS A 218 -6.41 -0.68 -1.76
C CYS A 218 -6.12 -2.10 -2.25
N GLU A 219 -6.56 -2.45 -3.45
CA GLU A 219 -6.37 -3.79 -4.04
C GLU A 219 -4.91 -4.18 -4.16
N VAL A 220 -4.07 -3.26 -4.63
CA VAL A 220 -2.64 -3.53 -4.74
C VAL A 220 -1.97 -3.63 -3.37
N SER A 221 -2.41 -2.82 -2.42
CA SER A 221 -1.92 -2.87 -1.04
C SER A 221 -2.21 -4.24 -0.41
N ILE A 222 -3.42 -4.77 -0.61
CA ILE A 222 -3.79 -6.12 -0.18
C ILE A 222 -2.92 -7.17 -0.87
N GLN A 223 -2.75 -7.09 -2.19
CA GLN A 223 -1.93 -8.06 -2.92
C GLN A 223 -0.49 -8.08 -2.41
N SER A 224 0.08 -6.92 -2.10
CA SER A 224 1.41 -6.84 -1.53
C SER A 224 1.49 -7.44 -0.13
N ILE A 225 0.48 -7.23 0.73
CA ILE A 225 0.40 -7.88 2.04
C ILE A 225 0.29 -9.40 1.87
N MET A 226 -0.56 -9.88 0.96
CA MET A 226 -0.72 -11.31 0.68
C MET A 226 0.53 -11.95 0.08
N ASN A 227 1.28 -11.23 -0.76
CA ASN A 227 2.56 -11.72 -1.27
C ASN A 227 3.61 -11.81 -0.14
N ILE A 228 3.58 -10.87 0.81
CA ILE A 228 4.43 -10.92 2.02
C ILE A 228 4.05 -12.09 2.92
N THR A 229 2.78 -12.41 3.13
CA THR A 229 2.43 -13.60 3.93
C THR A 229 2.63 -14.91 3.15
N GLY A 230 2.32 -14.91 1.86
CA GLY A 230 2.35 -16.09 1.00
C GLY A 230 3.75 -16.59 0.63
N MET A 231 4.68 -15.70 0.25
CA MET A 231 6.08 -16.11 0.01
C MET A 231 6.73 -16.70 1.26
N TYR A 232 6.37 -16.19 2.44
CA TYR A 232 7.15 -16.44 3.66
C TYR A 232 6.60 -17.61 4.43
N ILE A 233 5.28 -17.77 4.53
CA ILE A 233 4.73 -18.96 5.18
C ILE A 233 5.09 -20.21 4.37
N MET A 234 5.00 -20.17 3.02
CA MET A 234 5.30 -21.35 2.21
C MET A 234 6.81 -21.64 2.10
N ASN A 235 7.69 -20.66 1.85
CA ASN A 235 9.13 -20.96 1.73
C ASN A 235 9.77 -21.34 3.08
N ILE A 236 9.29 -20.79 4.20
CA ILE A 236 9.81 -21.15 5.53
C ILE A 236 9.33 -22.56 5.94
N THR A 237 8.14 -23.00 5.53
CA THR A 237 7.61 -24.33 5.89
C THR A 237 7.99 -25.44 4.92
N ASP A 238 8.14 -25.16 3.63
CA ASP A 238 8.32 -26.21 2.60
C ASP A 238 9.77 -26.61 2.35
N GLU A 239 10.77 -25.75 2.61
CA GLU A 239 12.16 -26.05 2.23
C GLU A 239 13.04 -26.67 3.33
N GLY A 240 12.49 -27.05 4.49
CA GLY A 240 13.24 -27.83 5.48
C GLY A 240 14.42 -27.11 6.16
N TRP A 241 14.64 -25.80 5.89
CA TRP A 241 15.68 -24.97 6.52
C TRP A 241 15.57 -24.83 8.04
N ILE A 242 14.40 -25.14 8.62
CA ILE A 242 14.20 -25.19 10.08
C ILE A 242 14.73 -26.50 10.68
N ARG A 243 14.95 -27.55 9.86
CA ARG A 243 15.31 -28.90 10.34
C ARG A 243 16.81 -29.17 10.43
N PHE A 244 17.65 -28.28 9.93
CA PHE A 244 19.09 -28.25 10.22
C PHE A 244 19.38 -27.12 11.20
#